data_AF-A0A4Q1BN88-F1
#
_entry.id   AF-A0A4Q1BN88-F1
#
_cell.length_a   1.000
_cell.length_b   1.000
_cell.length_c   1.000
_cell.angle_alpha   90.00
_cell.angle_beta   90.00
_cell.angle_gamma   90.00
#
_symmetry.space_group_name_H-M   'P 1'
#
loop_
_entity.id
_entity.type
_entity.pdbx_description
1 polymer ?
#
loop_
_entity_poly.entity_id
_entity_poly.type
_entity_poly.pdbx_seq_one_letter_code
_entity_poly.pdbx_strand_id
1 'polypeptide(L)'
;MEAGYDDQDSDIVKISPASSDISTDPAHLSEGTNMSTDSKPRVERDVHKVVEETVRKVRAQSDRLQAAAMPYADTARNFAETQPVLFTFLALFSALSFIPIFCFVAFVVGATSFILSIAAIMICLSVMGVLFISISLLLPVLLFTAFLSTCGLSALLLLFLAHRLYLHLQTATQGGPVNYVNLRTGVRGWLEETQERVVPGEHGRRFFSARLGSQKLKVEGVGWDGKSEKWEAEDNHRVKSEPEEHPPLSHSLHHPHHE
;
A
#
# COMPACT_ATOMS: atom_id res chain seq x y z
N MET A 1 -5.80 -69.77 7.64
CA MET A 1 -4.77 -69.34 8.60
C MET A 1 -4.69 -67.84 8.51
N GLU A 2 -5.60 -67.18 9.20
CA GLU A 2 -5.70 -65.73 9.32
C GLU A 2 -4.70 -65.29 10.39
N ALA A 3 -3.69 -64.53 9.98
CA ALA A 3 -2.82 -63.83 10.91
C ALA A 3 -3.53 -62.52 11.29
N GLY A 4 -4.08 -62.49 12.51
CA GLY A 4 -4.60 -61.29 13.13
C GLY A 4 -3.48 -60.27 13.29
N TYR A 5 -3.67 -59.12 12.68
CA TYR A 5 -2.88 -57.93 12.97
C TYR A 5 -3.43 -57.36 14.27
N ASP A 6 -2.65 -57.49 15.34
CA ASP A 6 -2.91 -56.82 16.62
C ASP A 6 -2.88 -55.31 16.39
N ASP A 7 -4.02 -54.71 16.69
CA ASP A 7 -4.28 -53.27 16.75
C ASP A 7 -3.45 -52.71 17.90
N GLN A 8 -2.20 -52.35 17.60
CA GLN A 8 -1.30 -51.77 18.57
C GLN A 8 -1.70 -50.31 18.75
N ASP A 9 -2.52 -50.08 19.78
CA ASP A 9 -2.82 -48.80 20.41
C ASP A 9 -1.56 -47.93 20.42
N SER A 10 -1.46 -47.07 19.41
CA SER A 10 -0.52 -45.96 19.45
C SER A 10 -1.15 -44.99 20.43
N ASP A 11 -0.70 -45.08 21.68
CA ASP A 11 -0.82 -44.04 22.69
C ASP A 11 -0.29 -42.73 22.08
N ILE A 12 -1.19 -42.04 21.36
CA ILE A 12 -1.02 -40.66 20.97
C ILE A 12 -0.97 -39.93 22.30
N VAL A 13 0.26 -39.68 22.74
CA VAL A 13 0.58 -38.75 23.81
C VAL A 13 -0.10 -37.44 23.42
N LYS A 14 -1.27 -37.23 23.99
CA LYS A 14 -2.07 -36.03 23.84
C LYS A 14 -1.30 -34.95 24.58
N ILE A 15 -0.33 -34.35 23.90
CA ILE A 15 0.41 -33.19 24.39
C ILE A 15 -0.62 -32.09 24.54
N SER A 16 -1.15 -31.96 25.75
CA SER A 16 -2.05 -30.88 26.11
C SER A 16 -1.31 -29.57 25.84
N PRO A 17 -1.88 -28.65 25.05
CA PRO A 17 -1.28 -27.33 24.89
C PRO A 17 -1.21 -26.69 26.27
N ALA A 18 -0.01 -26.29 26.68
CA ALA A 18 0.16 -25.47 27.87
C ALA A 18 -0.60 -24.16 27.62
N SER A 19 -1.77 -24.02 28.25
CA SER A 19 -2.51 -22.78 28.36
C SER A 19 -1.63 -21.78 29.10
N SER A 20 -0.90 -20.96 28.34
CA SER A 20 -0.27 -19.76 28.85
C SER A 20 -1.39 -18.74 29.09
N ASP A 21 -2.09 -18.90 30.19
CA ASP A 21 -2.92 -17.85 30.80
C ASP A 21 -1.97 -16.74 31.27
N ILE A 22 -1.60 -15.87 30.33
CA ILE A 22 -1.06 -14.55 30.65
C ILE A 22 -2.25 -13.73 31.16
N SER A 23 -2.50 -13.88 32.46
CA SER A 23 -3.37 -13.00 33.23
C SER A 23 -2.69 -11.63 33.33
N THR A 24 -2.92 -10.79 32.33
CA THR A 24 -2.57 -9.36 32.38
C THR A 24 -3.64 -8.67 33.21
N ASP A 25 -3.40 -8.52 34.50
CA ASP A 25 -4.18 -7.66 35.40
C ASP A 25 -3.97 -6.19 34.99
N PRO A 26 -4.99 -5.44 34.52
CA PRO A 26 -4.87 -4.04 34.18
C PRO A 26 -5.65 -3.21 35.22
N ALA A 27 -5.10 -3.04 36.41
CA ALA A 27 -5.64 -2.10 37.38
C ALA A 27 -4.58 -1.69 38.42
N HIS A 28 -3.93 -0.54 38.24
CA HIS A 28 -3.98 0.56 39.21
C HIS A 28 -3.01 1.72 38.87
N LEU A 29 -3.60 2.91 38.91
CA LEU A 29 -3.04 4.20 39.36
C LEU A 29 -2.08 4.98 38.45
N SER A 30 -2.73 5.86 37.71
CA SER A 30 -2.41 7.29 37.64
C SER A 30 -2.00 7.86 39.02
N GLU A 31 -0.76 8.30 39.17
CA GLU A 31 -0.41 9.34 40.14
C GLU A 31 0.81 10.14 39.64
N GLY A 32 0.60 11.43 39.41
CA GLY A 32 1.57 12.34 38.81
C GLY A 32 2.86 12.41 39.61
N THR A 33 4.00 12.28 38.93
CA THR A 33 5.31 12.48 39.57
C THR A 33 6.15 13.43 38.74
N ASN A 34 6.53 14.50 39.43
CA ASN A 34 7.36 15.58 38.95
C ASN A 34 8.70 15.10 38.42
N MET A 35 9.14 15.81 37.39
CA MET A 35 10.36 15.67 36.62
C MET A 35 11.60 15.85 37.50
N SER A 36 12.06 14.75 38.11
CA SER A 36 13.37 14.61 38.75
C SER A 36 14.23 13.70 37.89
N THR A 37 15.31 14.26 37.35
CA THR A 37 16.36 13.58 36.58
C THR A 37 17.20 12.66 37.47
N ASP A 38 16.59 11.61 38.00
CA ASP A 38 17.24 10.54 38.78
C ASP A 38 16.61 9.16 38.51
N SER A 39 16.35 8.84 37.24
CA SER A 39 15.68 7.60 36.80
C SER A 39 16.63 6.50 36.30
N LYS A 40 17.95 6.79 36.18
CA LYS A 40 18.95 5.81 35.72
C LYS A 40 19.03 4.53 36.56
N PRO A 41 18.99 4.55 37.92
CA PRO A 41 19.21 3.32 38.69
C PRO A 41 18.01 2.37 38.73
N ARG A 42 16.83 2.78 38.25
CA ARG A 42 15.63 1.90 38.19
C ARG A 42 15.59 1.09 36.90
N VAL A 43 15.88 1.71 35.77
CA VAL A 43 15.88 1.04 34.45
C VAL A 43 16.89 -0.10 34.40
N GLU A 44 18.07 0.07 34.99
CA GLU A 44 19.08 -1.01 35.03
C GLU A 44 18.59 -2.24 35.81
N ARG A 45 17.82 -2.06 36.89
CA ARG A 45 17.29 -3.18 37.67
C ARG A 45 16.21 -3.95 36.92
N ASP A 46 15.37 -3.27 36.16
CA ASP A 46 14.29 -3.91 35.42
C ASP A 46 14.83 -4.67 34.20
N VAL A 47 15.85 -4.13 33.51
CA VAL A 47 16.57 -4.87 32.46
C VAL A 47 17.24 -6.12 33.02
N HIS A 48 17.89 -6.02 34.19
CA HIS A 48 18.48 -7.18 34.85
C HIS A 48 17.44 -8.27 35.16
N LYS A 49 16.26 -7.90 35.67
CA LYS A 49 15.17 -8.86 35.93
C LYS A 49 14.67 -9.53 34.66
N VAL A 50 14.45 -8.78 33.58
CA VAL A 50 13.96 -9.35 32.31
C VAL A 50 14.98 -10.32 31.70
N VAL A 51 16.28 -9.99 31.79
CA VAL A 51 17.34 -10.90 31.35
C VAL A 51 17.38 -12.16 32.22
N GLU A 52 17.29 -12.03 33.54
CA GLU A 52 17.25 -13.18 34.47
C GLU A 52 16.04 -14.10 34.20
N GLU A 53 14.87 -13.54 33.94
CA GLU A 53 13.68 -14.29 33.56
C GLU A 53 13.83 -15.00 32.21
N THR A 54 14.42 -14.33 31.23
CA THR A 54 14.67 -14.92 29.91
C THR A 54 15.66 -16.08 30.02
N VAL A 55 16.75 -15.90 30.76
CA VAL A 55 17.72 -16.97 31.03
C VAL A 55 17.07 -18.13 31.78
N ARG A 56 16.19 -17.86 32.76
CA ARG A 56 15.44 -18.89 33.48
C ARG A 56 14.53 -19.69 32.54
N LYS A 57 13.86 -19.03 31.60
CA LYS A 57 13.01 -19.69 30.59
C LYS A 57 13.81 -20.53 29.60
N VAL A 58 14.92 -20.00 29.07
CA VAL A 58 15.81 -20.73 28.15
C VAL A 58 16.41 -21.96 28.85
N ARG A 59 16.82 -21.85 30.12
CA ARG A 59 17.27 -23.01 30.91
C ARG A 59 16.15 -24.02 31.10
N ALA A 60 14.97 -23.60 31.52
CA ALA A 60 13.84 -24.50 31.69
C ALA A 60 13.45 -25.24 30.37
N GLN A 61 13.56 -24.58 29.22
CA GLN A 61 13.34 -25.21 27.91
C GLN A 61 14.48 -26.15 27.52
N SER A 62 15.74 -25.76 27.77
CA SER A 62 16.91 -26.59 27.55
C SER A 62 16.85 -27.86 28.39
N ASP A 63 16.50 -27.75 29.67
CA ASP A 63 16.38 -28.88 30.60
C ASP A 63 15.28 -29.84 30.15
N ARG A 64 14.15 -29.32 29.64
CA ARG A 64 13.08 -30.14 29.05
C ARG A 64 13.54 -30.86 27.79
N LEU A 65 14.28 -30.17 26.91
CA LEU A 65 14.82 -30.77 25.69
C LEU A 65 15.84 -31.87 26.04
N GLN A 66 16.70 -31.62 27.03
CA GLN A 66 17.69 -32.57 27.49
C GLN A 66 17.03 -33.78 28.15
N ALA A 67 16.02 -33.57 29.00
CA ALA A 67 15.24 -34.66 29.59
C ALA A 67 14.50 -35.50 28.53
N ALA A 68 13.97 -34.86 27.48
CA ALA A 68 13.35 -35.55 26.35
C ALA A 68 14.37 -36.31 25.49
N ALA A 69 15.62 -35.84 25.41
CA ALA A 69 16.69 -36.46 24.64
C ALA A 69 17.40 -37.61 25.39
N MET A 70 17.39 -37.60 26.72
CA MET A 70 18.03 -38.64 27.56
C MET A 70 17.65 -40.08 27.18
N PRO A 71 16.35 -40.47 27.04
CA PRO A 71 16.02 -41.86 26.72
C PRO A 71 16.56 -42.33 25.37
N TYR A 72 16.68 -41.43 24.39
CA TYR A 72 17.29 -41.74 23.10
C TYR A 72 18.80 -41.90 23.20
N ALA A 73 19.46 -41.07 24.02
CA ALA A 73 20.88 -41.17 24.28
C ALA A 73 21.23 -42.50 24.98
N ASP A 74 20.43 -42.92 25.96
CA ASP A 74 20.61 -44.19 26.67
C ASP A 74 20.41 -45.40 25.74
N THR A 75 19.41 -45.33 24.85
CA THR A 75 19.18 -46.37 23.83
C THR A 75 20.35 -46.45 22.84
N ALA A 76 20.83 -45.31 22.36
CA ALA A 76 21.98 -45.24 21.45
C ALA A 76 23.27 -45.76 22.11
N ARG A 77 23.47 -45.45 23.39
CA ARG A 77 24.59 -45.96 24.19
C ARG A 77 24.53 -47.47 24.33
N ASN A 78 23.38 -48.02 24.70
CA ASN A 78 23.20 -49.47 24.82
C ASN A 78 23.43 -50.18 23.47
N PHE A 79 23.00 -49.56 22.36
CA PHE A 79 23.26 -50.08 21.01
C PHE A 79 24.76 -50.06 20.65
N ALA A 80 25.48 -49.00 21.04
CA ALA A 80 26.91 -48.90 20.84
C ALA A 80 27.71 -49.94 21.65
N GLU A 81 27.25 -50.26 22.88
CA GLU A 81 27.88 -51.28 23.74
C GLU A 81 27.63 -52.70 23.22
N THR A 82 26.44 -52.98 22.67
CA THR A 82 26.09 -54.31 22.15
C THR A 82 26.66 -54.59 20.76
N GLN A 83 26.71 -53.60 19.86
CA GLN A 83 27.16 -53.77 18.47
C GLN A 83 28.01 -52.57 17.97
N PRO A 84 29.27 -52.44 18.42
CA PRO A 84 30.10 -51.26 18.13
C PRO A 84 30.43 -51.07 16.65
N VAL A 85 30.56 -52.17 15.88
CA VAL A 85 30.87 -52.12 14.45
C VAL A 85 29.68 -51.61 13.63
N LEU A 86 28.46 -52.08 13.92
CA LEU A 86 27.26 -51.64 13.21
C LEU A 86 26.95 -50.18 13.55
N PHE A 87 27.10 -49.80 14.83
CA PHE A 87 26.91 -48.42 15.28
C PHE A 87 27.82 -47.44 14.52
N THR A 88 29.13 -47.72 14.46
CA THR A 88 30.08 -46.83 13.75
C THR A 88 29.82 -46.79 12.24
N PHE A 89 29.48 -47.92 11.61
CA PHE A 89 29.08 -47.95 10.21
C PHE A 89 27.84 -47.08 9.94
N LEU A 90 26.80 -47.21 10.76
CA LEU A 90 25.57 -46.42 10.63
C LEU A 90 25.82 -44.93 10.87
N ALA A 91 26.65 -44.59 11.86
CA ALA A 91 27.03 -43.21 12.16
C ALA A 91 27.78 -42.57 10.98
N LEU A 92 28.79 -43.27 10.40
CA LEU A 92 29.50 -42.78 9.22
C LEU A 92 28.59 -42.70 8.00
N PHE A 93 27.76 -43.72 7.76
CA PHE A 93 26.81 -43.73 6.65
C PHE A 93 25.82 -42.55 6.76
N SER A 94 25.27 -42.33 7.95
CA SER A 94 24.38 -41.19 8.23
C SER A 94 25.10 -39.86 8.03
N ALA A 95 26.30 -39.69 8.58
CA ALA A 95 27.08 -38.47 8.45
C ALA A 95 27.44 -38.16 6.99
N LEU A 96 27.86 -39.17 6.22
CA LEU A 96 28.19 -39.03 4.80
C LEU A 96 26.94 -38.78 3.94
N SER A 97 25.80 -39.36 4.29
CA SER A 97 24.52 -39.12 3.59
C SER A 97 23.96 -37.71 3.84
N PHE A 98 24.33 -37.06 4.94
CA PHE A 98 23.87 -35.72 5.26
C PHE A 98 24.39 -34.68 4.26
N ILE A 99 25.61 -34.85 3.75
CA ILE A 99 26.23 -33.94 2.77
C ILE A 99 25.38 -33.81 1.49
N PRO A 100 25.05 -34.89 0.74
CA PRO A 100 24.25 -34.77 -0.47
C PRO A 100 22.82 -34.28 -0.19
N ILE A 101 22.22 -34.66 0.95
CA ILE A 101 20.88 -34.17 1.34
C ILE A 101 20.93 -32.65 1.59
N PHE A 102 21.92 -32.17 2.34
CA PHE A 102 22.09 -30.75 2.63
C PHE A 102 22.38 -29.94 1.35
N CYS A 103 23.27 -30.45 0.48
CA CYS A 103 23.53 -29.83 -0.82
C CYS A 103 22.27 -29.74 -1.69
N PHE A 104 21.45 -30.80 -1.69
CA PHE A 104 20.19 -30.80 -2.43
C PHE A 104 19.20 -29.77 -1.87
N VAL A 105 19.00 -29.73 -0.55
CA VAL A 105 18.10 -28.75 0.09
C VAL A 105 18.58 -27.32 -0.16
N ALA A 106 19.87 -27.05 0.01
CA ALA A 106 20.46 -25.74 -0.26
C ALA A 106 20.29 -25.34 -1.73
N PHE A 107 20.46 -26.28 -2.66
CA PHE A 107 20.24 -26.06 -4.08
C PHE A 107 18.77 -25.74 -4.39
N VAL A 108 17.82 -26.48 -3.83
CA VAL A 108 16.38 -26.23 -4.05
C VAL A 108 15.97 -24.87 -3.48
N VAL A 109 16.39 -24.53 -2.26
CA VAL A 109 16.11 -23.22 -1.65
C VAL A 109 16.78 -22.10 -2.45
N GLY A 110 18.04 -22.29 -2.86
CA GLY A 110 18.76 -21.34 -3.71
C GLY A 110 18.06 -21.13 -5.06
N ALA A 111 17.74 -22.20 -5.77
CA ALA A 111 17.07 -22.14 -7.07
C ALA A 111 15.69 -21.49 -6.98
N THR A 112 14.88 -21.85 -5.98
CA THR A 112 13.55 -21.24 -5.78
C THR A 112 13.65 -19.75 -5.43
N SER A 113 14.57 -19.36 -4.55
CA SER A 113 14.82 -17.95 -4.22
C SER A 113 15.29 -17.15 -5.44
N PHE A 114 16.13 -17.74 -6.28
CA PHE A 114 16.67 -17.11 -7.48
C PHE A 114 15.58 -16.90 -8.54
N ILE A 115 14.76 -17.92 -8.81
CA ILE A 115 13.62 -17.82 -9.73
C ILE A 115 12.63 -16.75 -9.23
N LEU A 116 12.32 -16.74 -7.93
CA LEU A 116 11.42 -15.75 -7.34
C LEU A 116 11.97 -14.32 -7.46
N SER A 117 13.28 -14.15 -7.22
CA SER A 117 13.96 -12.86 -7.37
C SER A 117 13.89 -12.34 -8.81
N ILE A 118 14.20 -13.19 -9.79
CA ILE A 118 14.10 -12.82 -11.21
C ILE A 118 12.65 -12.47 -11.57
N ALA A 119 11.68 -13.27 -11.14
CA ALA A 119 10.26 -12.99 -11.40
C ALA A 119 9.84 -11.63 -10.83
N ALA A 120 10.23 -11.32 -9.59
CA ALA A 120 9.95 -10.04 -8.96
C ALA A 120 10.58 -8.85 -9.73
N ILE A 121 11.84 -8.99 -10.16
CA ILE A 121 12.53 -7.97 -10.96
C ILE A 121 11.82 -7.76 -12.30
N MET A 122 11.44 -8.84 -12.99
CA MET A 122 10.73 -8.74 -14.27
C MET A 122 9.35 -8.08 -14.14
N ILE A 123 8.62 -8.36 -13.07
CA ILE A 123 7.35 -7.68 -12.76
C ILE A 123 7.60 -6.19 -12.51
N CYS A 124 8.59 -5.83 -11.69
CA CYS A 124 8.96 -4.43 -11.46
C CYS A 124 9.35 -3.71 -12.75
N LEU A 125 10.18 -4.32 -13.60
CA LEU A 125 10.58 -3.77 -14.89
C LEU A 125 9.39 -3.62 -15.84
N SER A 126 8.46 -4.57 -15.84
CA SER A 126 7.25 -4.50 -16.64
C SER A 126 6.37 -3.31 -16.22
N VAL A 127 6.12 -3.15 -14.92
CA VAL A 127 5.33 -2.02 -14.39
C VAL A 127 6.01 -0.68 -14.71
N MET A 128 7.32 -0.57 -14.46
CA MET A 128 8.08 0.64 -14.80
C MET A 128 8.08 0.92 -16.30
N GLY A 129 8.18 -0.12 -17.14
CA GLY A 129 8.09 -0.01 -18.59
C GLY A 129 6.74 0.52 -19.05
N VAL A 130 5.64 -0.02 -18.51
CA VAL A 130 4.28 0.46 -18.81
C VAL A 130 4.10 1.91 -18.39
N LEU A 131 4.56 2.31 -17.19
CA LEU A 131 4.49 3.70 -16.74
C LEU A 131 5.29 4.63 -17.65
N PHE A 132 6.50 4.24 -18.03
CA PHE A 132 7.36 5.05 -18.89
C PHE A 132 6.77 5.21 -20.29
N ILE A 133 6.25 4.13 -20.88
CA ILE A 133 5.58 4.17 -22.19
C ILE A 133 4.30 5.01 -22.09
N SER A 134 3.51 4.83 -21.03
CA SER A 134 2.27 5.58 -20.82
C SER A 134 2.56 7.07 -20.74
N ILE A 135 3.51 7.52 -19.92
CA ILE A 135 3.88 8.93 -19.80
C ILE A 135 4.45 9.46 -21.13
N SER A 136 5.34 8.71 -21.76
CA SER A 136 6.02 9.12 -23.00
C SER A 136 5.07 9.24 -24.19
N LEU A 137 4.00 8.46 -24.25
CA LEU A 137 2.99 8.53 -25.32
C LEU A 137 1.82 9.45 -24.97
N LEU A 138 1.35 9.43 -23.71
CA LEU A 138 0.21 10.22 -23.28
C LEU A 138 0.51 11.72 -23.31
N LEU A 139 1.70 12.13 -22.84
CA LEU A 139 2.07 13.54 -22.78
C LEU A 139 2.09 14.22 -24.17
N PRO A 140 2.76 13.68 -25.21
CA PRO A 140 2.75 14.32 -26.53
C PRO A 140 1.37 14.28 -27.19
N VAL A 141 0.57 13.22 -26.98
CA VAL A 141 -0.80 13.17 -27.49
C VAL A 141 -1.67 14.24 -26.83
N LEU A 142 -1.53 14.44 -25.51
CA LEU A 142 -2.26 15.48 -24.78
C LEU A 142 -1.83 16.88 -25.21
N LEU A 143 -0.52 17.11 -25.41
CA LEU A 143 -0.01 18.38 -25.93
C LEU A 143 -0.48 18.64 -27.37
N PHE A 144 -0.47 17.62 -28.22
CA PHE A 144 -0.91 17.72 -29.61
C PHE A 144 -2.42 18.02 -29.70
N THR A 145 -3.24 17.32 -28.93
CA THR A 145 -4.69 17.57 -28.87
C THR A 145 -5.01 18.94 -28.26
N ALA A 146 -4.29 19.37 -27.22
CA ALA A 146 -4.42 20.73 -26.67
C ALA A 146 -4.01 21.81 -27.68
N PHE A 147 -2.94 21.57 -28.45
CA PHE A 147 -2.51 22.45 -29.53
C PHE A 147 -3.56 22.55 -30.63
N LEU A 148 -4.08 21.42 -31.11
CA LEU A 148 -5.16 21.38 -32.10
C LEU A 148 -6.42 22.07 -31.60
N SER A 149 -6.80 21.83 -30.34
CA SER A 149 -7.94 22.51 -29.72
C SER A 149 -7.72 24.03 -29.66
N THR A 150 -6.53 24.48 -29.28
CA THR A 150 -6.21 25.92 -29.22
C THR A 150 -6.21 26.55 -30.62
N CYS A 151 -5.67 25.84 -31.61
CA CYS A 151 -5.67 26.26 -33.02
C CYS A 151 -7.11 26.31 -33.59
N GLY A 152 -7.94 25.32 -33.27
CA GLY A 152 -9.35 25.29 -33.67
C GLY A 152 -10.14 26.44 -33.02
N LEU A 153 -9.98 26.65 -31.71
CA LEU A 153 -10.61 27.77 -31.00
C LEU A 153 -10.13 29.12 -31.53
N SER A 154 -8.84 29.28 -31.82
CA SER A 154 -8.31 30.52 -32.40
C SER A 154 -8.83 30.75 -33.81
N ALA A 155 -8.92 29.71 -34.65
CA ALA A 155 -9.49 29.80 -35.98
C ALA A 155 -10.98 30.17 -35.95
N LEU A 156 -11.78 29.56 -35.07
CA LEU A 156 -13.19 29.90 -34.87
C LEU A 156 -13.35 31.34 -34.36
N LEU A 157 -12.48 31.77 -33.43
CA LEU A 157 -12.47 33.14 -32.93
C LEU A 157 -12.13 34.13 -34.05
N LEU A 158 -11.11 33.84 -34.87
CA LEU A 158 -10.73 34.67 -36.02
C LEU A 158 -11.85 34.74 -37.05
N LEU A 159 -12.50 33.62 -37.35
CA LEU A 159 -13.62 33.57 -38.28
C LEU A 159 -14.81 34.39 -37.77
N PHE A 160 -15.13 34.27 -36.48
CA PHE A 160 -16.18 35.06 -35.84
C PHE A 160 -15.86 36.57 -35.88
N LEU A 161 -14.63 36.94 -35.57
CA LEU A 161 -14.17 38.33 -35.62
C LEU A 161 -14.20 38.89 -37.05
N ALA A 162 -13.78 38.11 -38.04
CA ALA A 162 -13.81 38.47 -39.45
C ALA A 162 -15.24 38.63 -39.98
N HIS A 163 -16.13 37.69 -39.65
CA HIS A 163 -17.54 37.76 -39.99
C HIS A 163 -18.21 39.01 -39.41
N ARG A 164 -17.91 39.32 -38.15
CA ARG A 164 -18.47 40.51 -37.50
C ARG A 164 -17.90 41.81 -38.05
N LEU A 165 -16.60 41.84 -38.34
CA LEU A 165 -15.97 42.96 -39.02
C LEU A 165 -16.63 43.21 -40.38
N TYR A 166 -16.91 42.15 -41.13
CA TYR A 166 -17.62 42.22 -42.41
C TYR A 166 -19.00 42.89 -42.26
N LEU A 167 -19.79 42.52 -41.25
CA LEU A 167 -21.09 43.15 -40.97
C LEU A 167 -20.97 44.66 -40.71
N HIS A 168 -20.01 45.09 -39.89
CA HIS A 168 -19.81 46.51 -39.60
C HIS A 168 -19.35 47.32 -40.82
N LEU A 169 -18.48 46.73 -41.65
CA LEU A 169 -18.10 47.34 -42.93
C LEU A 169 -19.31 47.47 -43.85
N GLN A 170 -20.17 46.45 -43.94
CA GLN A 170 -21.37 46.49 -44.75
C GLN A 170 -22.32 47.60 -44.29
N THR A 171 -22.58 47.72 -42.98
CA THR A 171 -23.44 48.79 -42.44
C THR A 171 -22.87 50.18 -42.68
N ALA A 172 -21.55 50.37 -42.57
CA ALA A 172 -20.91 51.66 -42.82
C ALA A 172 -20.92 52.06 -44.31
N THR A 173 -21.03 51.09 -45.21
CA THR A 173 -20.98 51.31 -46.67
C THR A 173 -22.37 51.49 -47.30
N GLN A 174 -23.45 51.08 -46.62
CA GLN A 174 -24.83 51.25 -47.13
C GLN A 174 -25.24 52.73 -47.29
N GLY A 175 -24.56 53.67 -46.65
CA GLY A 175 -24.91 55.10 -46.64
C GLY A 175 -24.23 55.99 -47.69
N GLY A 176 -23.34 55.46 -48.56
CA GLY A 176 -22.64 56.30 -49.54
C GLY A 176 -21.50 55.60 -50.29
N PRO A 177 -20.79 56.30 -51.19
CA PRO A 177 -19.65 55.74 -51.92
C PRO A 177 -18.53 55.28 -50.97
N VAL A 178 -17.83 54.21 -51.36
CA VAL A 178 -16.73 53.61 -50.59
C VAL A 178 -15.61 54.64 -50.41
N ASN A 179 -15.56 55.25 -49.23
CA ASN A 179 -14.59 56.29 -48.90
C ASN A 179 -13.75 55.83 -47.70
N TYR A 180 -12.46 56.16 -47.67
CA TYR A 180 -11.52 55.73 -46.63
C TYR A 180 -12.00 56.11 -45.22
N VAL A 181 -12.67 57.26 -45.10
CA VAL A 181 -13.25 57.76 -43.85
C VAL A 181 -14.30 56.79 -43.30
N ASN A 182 -15.20 56.27 -44.14
CA ASN A 182 -16.25 55.35 -43.72
C ASN A 182 -15.67 53.99 -43.31
N LEU A 183 -14.64 53.51 -44.02
CA LEU A 183 -13.94 52.26 -43.70
C LEU A 183 -13.27 52.35 -42.32
N ARG A 184 -12.56 53.45 -42.04
CA ARG A 184 -11.89 53.68 -40.76
C ARG A 184 -12.90 53.76 -39.62
N THR A 185 -14.04 54.42 -39.82
CA THR A 185 -15.11 54.51 -38.81
C THR A 185 -15.70 53.14 -38.50
N GLY A 186 -15.96 52.30 -39.51
CA GLY A 186 -16.43 50.93 -39.32
C GLY A 186 -15.45 50.05 -38.55
N VAL A 187 -14.15 50.11 -38.89
CA VAL A 187 -13.09 49.36 -38.17
C VAL A 187 -12.96 49.84 -36.72
N ARG A 188 -13.04 51.15 -36.46
CA ARG A 188 -13.00 51.68 -35.08
C ARG A 188 -14.19 51.22 -34.26
N GLY A 189 -15.41 51.31 -34.81
CA GLY A 189 -16.61 50.85 -34.11
C GLY A 189 -16.56 49.35 -33.80
N TRP A 190 -16.02 48.54 -34.72
CA TRP A 190 -15.78 47.12 -34.47
C TRP A 190 -14.74 46.88 -33.38
N LEU A 191 -13.65 47.64 -33.38
CA LEU A 191 -12.58 47.53 -32.37
C LEU A 191 -13.10 47.90 -30.98
N GLU A 192 -13.84 48.99 -30.86
CA GLU A 192 -14.44 49.46 -29.60
C GLU A 192 -15.42 48.41 -29.04
N GLU A 193 -16.33 47.90 -29.89
CA GLU A 193 -17.28 46.86 -29.48
C GLU A 193 -16.59 45.53 -29.13
N THR A 194 -15.53 45.15 -29.86
CA THR A 194 -14.78 43.93 -29.58
C THR A 194 -13.97 44.08 -28.28
N GLN A 195 -13.36 45.24 -28.06
CA GLN A 195 -12.63 45.54 -26.83
C GLN A 195 -13.57 45.50 -25.61
N GLU A 196 -14.75 46.08 -25.71
CA GLU A 196 -15.75 46.08 -24.64
C GLU A 196 -16.22 44.65 -24.28
N ARG A 197 -16.29 43.75 -25.26
CA ARG A 197 -16.74 42.36 -25.04
C ARG A 197 -15.61 41.39 -24.64
N VAL A 198 -14.38 41.61 -25.12
CA VAL A 198 -13.25 40.70 -24.87
C VAL A 198 -12.51 41.06 -23.59
N VAL A 199 -12.39 42.34 -23.25
CA VAL A 199 -11.81 42.74 -21.97
C VAL A 199 -12.82 42.38 -20.89
N PRO A 200 -12.52 41.42 -20.00
CA PRO A 200 -13.41 41.15 -18.89
C PRO A 200 -13.56 42.46 -18.12
N GLY A 201 -14.80 42.96 -18.00
CA GLY A 201 -15.09 44.10 -17.15
C GLY A 201 -14.54 43.90 -15.74
N GLU A 202 -14.53 44.93 -14.89
CA GLU A 202 -13.94 44.83 -13.53
C GLU A 202 -14.38 43.58 -12.75
N HIS A 203 -15.61 43.10 -12.97
CA HIS A 203 -16.13 41.84 -12.43
C HIS A 203 -15.34 40.59 -12.87
N GLY A 204 -14.98 40.48 -14.14
CA GLY A 204 -14.20 39.34 -14.65
C GLY A 204 -12.76 39.34 -14.14
N ARG A 205 -12.15 40.51 -13.94
CA ARG A 205 -10.82 40.62 -13.31
C ARG A 205 -10.83 40.17 -11.86
N ARG A 206 -11.85 40.56 -11.08
CA ARG A 206 -12.01 40.12 -9.69
C ARG A 206 -12.15 38.59 -9.62
N PHE A 207 -12.97 38.01 -10.49
CA PHE A 207 -13.16 36.56 -10.54
C PHE A 207 -11.86 35.80 -10.89
N PHE A 208 -11.11 36.25 -11.91
CA PHE A 208 -9.82 35.64 -12.27
C PHE A 208 -8.77 35.81 -11.17
N SER A 209 -8.71 36.98 -10.52
CA SER A 209 -7.78 37.23 -9.41
C SER A 209 -8.10 36.38 -8.17
N ALA A 210 -9.38 36.16 -7.85
CA ALA A 210 -9.80 35.29 -6.74
C ALA A 210 -9.45 33.81 -7.01
N ARG A 211 -9.59 33.37 -8.27
CA ARG A 211 -9.29 31.99 -8.67
C ARG A 211 -7.80 31.69 -8.71
N LEU A 212 -6.97 32.65 -9.14
CA LEU A 212 -5.51 32.54 -9.09
C LEU A 212 -4.95 32.73 -7.67
N GLY A 213 -5.59 33.56 -6.84
CA GLY A 213 -5.22 33.76 -5.44
C GLY A 213 -5.46 32.52 -4.55
N SER A 214 -6.49 31.73 -4.85
CA SER A 214 -6.82 30.53 -4.04
C SER A 214 -5.88 29.35 -4.24
N GLN A 215 -5.06 29.29 -5.29
CA GLN A 215 -4.06 28.22 -5.44
C GLN A 215 -2.75 28.49 -4.69
N LYS A 216 -2.55 29.70 -4.17
CA LYS A 216 -1.30 30.06 -3.47
C LYS A 216 -1.31 29.77 -1.96
N LEU A 217 -2.40 29.22 -1.41
CA LEU A 217 -2.58 29.00 0.03
C LEU A 217 -3.09 27.58 0.37
N LYS A 218 -2.53 26.55 -0.28
CA LYS A 218 -2.53 25.19 0.27
C LYS A 218 -1.21 24.47 0.01
N VAL A 219 -0.13 25.21 0.24
CA VAL A 219 1.19 24.66 0.56
C VAL A 219 1.53 25.11 1.98
N GLU A 220 0.59 24.93 2.90
CA GLU A 220 0.88 24.94 4.33
C GLU A 220 1.23 23.49 4.73
N GLY A 221 2.48 23.29 5.12
CA GLY A 221 2.78 22.42 6.25
C GLY A 221 3.03 20.94 5.97
N VAL A 222 3.90 20.57 5.03
CA VAL A 222 4.79 19.41 5.29
C VAL A 222 6.05 19.98 5.93
N GLY A 223 5.93 20.30 7.22
CA GLY A 223 7.07 20.55 8.07
C GLY A 223 7.88 19.26 8.14
N TRP A 224 9.06 19.27 7.53
CA TRP A 224 10.15 18.37 7.90
C TRP A 224 10.65 18.83 9.27
N ASP A 225 9.86 18.60 10.31
CA ASP A 225 10.45 18.43 11.63
C ASP A 225 10.89 16.97 11.72
N GLY A 226 12.18 16.80 11.95
CA GLY A 226 12.79 15.50 12.21
C GLY A 226 12.55 15.13 13.66
N LYS A 227 11.31 14.83 14.02
CA LYS A 227 11.00 14.19 15.30
C LYS A 227 10.22 12.91 15.01
N SER A 228 10.93 11.80 15.21
CA SER A 228 10.36 10.46 15.22
C SER A 228 9.29 10.37 16.31
N GLU A 229 8.06 10.74 15.99
CA GLU A 229 6.90 10.30 16.74
C GLU A 229 6.76 8.80 16.51
N LYS A 230 7.29 8.09 17.50
CA LYS A 230 7.00 6.71 17.84
C LYS A 230 5.48 6.60 17.90
N TRP A 231 4.87 6.05 16.86
CA TRP A 231 3.46 5.67 16.84
C TRP A 231 3.25 4.58 17.89
N GLU A 232 2.91 5.01 19.10
CA GLU A 232 2.13 4.21 20.03
C GLU A 232 0.76 4.01 19.37
N ALA A 233 0.60 2.85 18.75
CA ALA A 233 -0.69 2.32 18.37
C ALA A 233 -1.43 1.95 19.67
N GLU A 234 -1.98 2.98 20.31
CA GLU A 234 -2.91 2.82 21.41
C GLU A 234 -4.32 2.78 20.81
N ASP A 235 -4.88 1.58 20.87
CA ASP A 235 -6.27 1.24 20.68
C ASP A 235 -7.20 2.32 21.25
N ASN A 236 -8.14 2.80 20.42
CA ASN A 236 -9.41 3.22 20.96
C ASN A 236 -10.55 2.94 19.99
N HIS A 237 -11.21 1.82 20.27
CA HIS A 237 -12.64 1.57 20.19
C HIS A 237 -13.40 2.03 18.93
N ARG A 238 -14.22 1.12 18.39
CA ARG A 238 -15.67 1.11 18.70
C ARG A 238 -16.41 0.17 17.75
N VAL A 239 -16.81 -0.95 18.34
CA VAL A 239 -18.07 -1.67 18.13
C VAL A 239 -19.02 -0.99 17.14
N LYS A 240 -19.19 -1.62 15.97
CA LYS A 240 -20.47 -1.57 15.25
C LYS A 240 -20.83 -3.00 14.86
N SER A 241 -21.46 -3.69 15.80
CA SER A 241 -22.26 -4.88 15.53
C SER A 241 -23.44 -4.48 14.64
N GLU A 242 -23.33 -4.76 13.34
CA GLU A 242 -24.48 -4.77 12.44
C GLU A 242 -25.29 -6.07 12.66
N PRO A 243 -26.62 -5.97 12.81
CA PRO A 243 -27.48 -7.14 12.80
C PRO A 243 -27.69 -7.60 11.35
N GLU A 244 -27.34 -8.86 11.04
CA GLU A 244 -27.76 -9.53 9.81
C GLU A 244 -29.29 -9.70 9.83
N GLU A 245 -29.98 -8.84 9.07
CA GLU A 245 -31.37 -9.04 8.69
C GLU A 245 -31.48 -10.10 7.58
N HIS A 246 -32.28 -11.11 7.87
CA HIS A 246 -32.79 -12.12 6.95
C HIS A 246 -33.41 -11.52 5.67
N PRO A 247 -33.17 -12.09 4.48
CA PRO A 247 -34.02 -11.87 3.34
C PRO A 247 -35.27 -12.78 3.41
N PRO A 248 -36.50 -12.23 3.32
CA PRO A 248 -37.69 -13.04 3.13
C PRO A 248 -37.79 -13.54 1.68
N LEU A 249 -38.03 -14.85 1.60
CA LEU A 249 -38.59 -15.53 0.44
C LEU A 249 -39.91 -14.90 -0.02
N SER A 250 -40.16 -15.06 -1.33
CA SER A 250 -41.46 -15.09 -2.02
C SER A 250 -42.21 -13.78 -2.26
N HIS A 251 -42.37 -13.43 -3.55
CA HIS A 251 -43.63 -13.06 -4.22
C HIS A 251 -43.31 -12.80 -5.70
N SER A 252 -43.60 -13.72 -6.62
CA SER A 252 -44.91 -13.94 -7.26
C SER A 252 -45.34 -12.79 -8.18
N LEU A 253 -45.18 -13.04 -9.49
CA LEU A 253 -46.27 -13.02 -10.48
C LEU A 253 -47.06 -11.70 -10.64
N HIS A 254 -46.77 -10.93 -11.70
CA HIS A 254 -47.83 -10.43 -12.60
C HIS A 254 -47.24 -9.86 -13.90
N HIS A 255 -47.58 -10.49 -15.02
CA HIS A 255 -47.44 -9.94 -16.36
C HIS A 255 -48.82 -9.42 -16.78
N PRO A 256 -48.97 -8.17 -17.22
CA PRO A 256 -50.11 -7.77 -18.02
C PRO A 256 -49.72 -7.61 -19.48
N HIS A 257 -50.67 -8.05 -20.30
CA HIS A 257 -50.86 -7.86 -21.72
C HIS A 257 -51.08 -6.39 -22.10
N HIS A 258 -51.06 -6.15 -23.43
CA HIS A 258 -51.42 -4.95 -24.22
C HIS A 258 -50.21 -4.09 -24.62
N GLU A 259 -49.95 -3.80 -25.90
CA GLU A 259 -50.83 -3.71 -27.09
C GLU A 259 -50.23 -4.38 -28.33
#